data_AF-A0A4Q3Z6D5-F1
#
_entry.id   AF-A0A4Q3Z6D5-F1
#
_cell.length_a   1.000
_cell.length_b   1.000
_cell.length_c   1.000
_cell.angle_alpha   90.00
_cell.angle_beta   90.00
_cell.angle_gamma   90.00
#
_symmetry.space_group_name_H-M   'P 1'
#
loop_
_entity.id
_entity.type
_entity.pdbx_description
1 polymer ?
#
loop_
_entity_poly.entity_id
_entity_poly.type
_entity_poly.pdbx_seq_one_letter_code
_entity_poly.pdbx_strand_id
1 'polypeptide(L)'
;MPRTEITRHHTAADGTRSTAIYSACETYRYALYRDWCDAPALTFVMLNPSTATEAANDPTIARCEARARSWGYGGLRIANLFAFRATYPRDLKAAADPVGPDADHWLGLACAPSGLVIAGWGVHGAHLDRDQRVRALLKDAGTALHALGLTKHGHPRHPLYVAYSRLPERWL
;
A
#
# COMPACT_ATOMS: atom_id res chain seq x y z
N MET A 1 1.46 -24.87 10.91
CA MET A 1 0.14 -24.32 11.25
C MET A 1 -0.44 -23.73 9.97
N PRO A 2 -1.63 -24.12 9.51
CA PRO A 2 -2.18 -23.55 8.29
C PRO A 2 -2.48 -22.07 8.55
N ARG A 3 -1.83 -21.19 7.78
CA ARG A 3 -2.04 -19.75 7.80
C ARG A 3 -3.31 -19.47 7.02
N THR A 4 -4.45 -19.47 7.70
CA THR A 4 -5.72 -19.15 7.04
C THR A 4 -5.92 -17.64 7.03
N GLU A 5 -5.50 -17.01 5.96
CA GLU A 5 -5.87 -15.62 5.68
C GLU A 5 -7.37 -15.52 5.40
N ILE A 6 -7.93 -14.37 5.71
CA ILE A 6 -9.32 -14.03 5.38
C ILE A 6 -9.26 -13.12 4.16
N THR A 7 -9.85 -13.56 3.06
CA THR A 7 -10.03 -12.76 1.86
C THR A 7 -11.48 -12.31 1.77
N ARG A 8 -11.70 -10.99 1.72
CA ARG A 8 -13.03 -10.40 1.52
C ARG A 8 -13.11 -9.75 0.17
N HIS A 9 -14.27 -9.88 -0.46
CA HIS A 9 -14.55 -9.31 -1.77
C HIS A 9 -15.76 -8.39 -1.73
N HIS A 10 -15.75 -7.38 -2.59
CA HIS A 10 -16.88 -6.49 -2.82
C HIS A 10 -16.89 -6.03 -4.28
N THR A 11 -18.08 -5.87 -4.86
CA THR A 11 -18.25 -5.29 -6.20
C THR A 11 -19.08 -4.02 -6.05
N ALA A 12 -18.48 -2.88 -6.40
CA ALA A 12 -19.17 -1.60 -6.36
C ALA A 12 -20.19 -1.47 -7.52
N ALA A 13 -21.11 -0.51 -7.41
CA ALA A 13 -22.15 -0.26 -8.41
C ALA A 13 -21.59 0.09 -9.80
N ASP A 14 -20.38 0.65 -9.87
CA ASP A 14 -19.69 0.96 -11.12
C ASP A 14 -18.94 -0.26 -11.72
N GLY A 15 -19.08 -1.44 -11.13
CA GLY A 15 -18.42 -2.67 -11.55
C GLY A 15 -17.01 -2.87 -10.99
N THR A 16 -16.49 -1.93 -10.19
CA THR A 16 -15.17 -2.07 -9.56
C THR A 16 -15.15 -3.28 -8.62
N ARG A 17 -14.30 -4.25 -8.93
CA ARG A 17 -14.04 -5.42 -8.09
C ARG A 17 -12.99 -5.06 -7.04
N SER A 18 -13.24 -5.43 -5.81
CA SER A 18 -12.44 -5.05 -4.67
C SER A 18 -12.10 -6.27 -3.83
N THR A 19 -10.85 -6.36 -3.38
CA THR A 19 -10.37 -7.46 -2.54
C THR A 19 -9.55 -6.90 -1.38
N ALA A 20 -9.81 -7.39 -0.17
CA ALA A 20 -9.01 -7.10 1.01
C ALA A 20 -8.57 -8.41 1.68
N ILE A 21 -7.28 -8.50 2.01
CA ILE A 21 -6.68 -9.70 2.58
C ILE A 21 -6.22 -9.40 4.00
N TYR A 22 -6.67 -10.20 4.95
CA TYR A 22 -6.44 -10.04 6.38
C TYR A 22 -5.81 -11.29 6.98
N SER A 23 -5.14 -11.13 8.11
CA SER A 23 -4.85 -12.26 8.99
C SER A 23 -6.13 -12.88 9.56
N ALA A 24 -6.08 -14.14 10.02
CA ALA A 24 -7.22 -14.81 10.68
C ALA A 24 -7.83 -14.01 11.85
N CYS A 25 -6.99 -13.30 12.61
CA CYS A 25 -7.43 -12.45 13.74
C CYS A 25 -7.82 -11.03 13.32
N GLU A 26 -7.81 -10.73 12.02
CA GLU A 26 -8.09 -9.41 11.42
C GLU A 26 -7.26 -8.23 11.93
N THR A 27 -6.27 -8.48 12.78
CA THR A 27 -5.34 -7.47 13.32
C THR A 27 -4.46 -6.89 12.21
N TYR A 28 -4.11 -7.72 11.23
CA TYR A 28 -3.31 -7.35 10.07
C TYR A 28 -4.18 -7.27 8.82
N ARG A 29 -3.94 -6.25 7.98
CA ARG A 29 -4.41 -6.22 6.60
C ARG A 29 -3.20 -6.23 5.69
N TYR A 30 -3.01 -7.34 4.99
CA TYR A 30 -1.84 -7.55 4.16
C TYR A 30 -1.93 -6.82 2.82
N ALA A 31 -3.12 -6.79 2.21
CA ALA A 31 -3.30 -6.14 0.92
C ALA A 31 -4.71 -5.57 0.74
N LEU A 32 -4.82 -4.56 -0.13
CA LEU A 32 -6.08 -3.98 -0.57
C LEU A 32 -6.01 -3.68 -2.06
N TYR A 33 -6.88 -4.30 -2.84
CA TYR A 33 -6.91 -4.23 -4.29
C TYR A 33 -8.24 -3.67 -4.80
N ARG A 34 -8.17 -2.94 -5.91
CA ARG A 34 -9.32 -2.48 -6.71
C ARG A 34 -9.00 -2.74 -8.17
N ASP A 35 -9.97 -3.26 -8.91
CA ASP A 35 -9.86 -3.55 -10.34
C ASP A 35 -11.13 -3.09 -11.05
N TRP A 36 -11.00 -2.26 -12.08
CA TRP A 36 -12.13 -1.74 -12.86
C TRP A 36 -12.00 -2.00 -14.37
N CYS A 37 -10.80 -2.31 -14.87
CA CYS A 37 -10.61 -2.85 -16.22
C CYS A 37 -9.30 -3.66 -16.32
N ASP A 38 -8.98 -4.18 -17.50
CA ASP A 38 -7.85 -5.10 -17.72
C ASP A 38 -6.49 -4.41 -17.93
N ALA A 39 -6.45 -3.07 -17.82
CA ALA A 39 -5.18 -2.34 -17.87
C ALA A 39 -4.33 -2.58 -16.60
N PRO A 40 -3.00 -2.37 -16.64
CA PRO A 40 -2.15 -2.55 -15.47
C PRO A 40 -2.62 -1.75 -14.25
N ALA A 41 -2.32 -2.25 -13.06
CA ALA A 41 -2.63 -1.56 -11.82
C ALA A 41 -1.50 -0.61 -11.38
N LEU A 42 -1.87 0.47 -10.70
CA LEU A 42 -0.93 1.34 -9.99
C LEU A 42 -0.75 0.82 -8.55
N THR A 43 0.49 0.67 -8.10
CA THR A 43 0.78 0.22 -6.74
C THR A 43 1.27 1.37 -5.87
N PHE A 44 0.70 1.51 -4.67
CA PHE A 44 1.26 2.34 -3.61
C PHE A 44 1.77 1.48 -2.46
N VAL A 45 3.00 1.76 -2.00
CA VAL A 45 3.58 1.20 -0.77
C VAL A 45 3.48 2.25 0.32
N MET A 46 2.63 2.00 1.31
CA MET A 46 2.23 2.95 2.33
C MET A 46 2.79 2.55 3.71
N LEU A 47 2.53 3.34 4.75
CA LEU A 47 3.06 3.05 6.09
C LEU A 47 2.39 1.80 6.68
N ASN A 48 1.08 1.90 6.93
CA ASN A 48 0.29 0.84 7.54
C ASN A 48 -1.20 1.00 7.17
N PRO A 49 -1.99 -0.08 7.18
CA PRO A 49 -3.43 -0.02 7.00
C PRO A 49 -4.13 0.87 8.04
N SER A 50 -5.09 1.68 7.60
CA SER A 50 -6.05 2.36 8.47
C SER A 50 -7.46 1.78 8.27
N THR A 51 -8.46 2.60 7.95
CA THR A 51 -9.88 2.23 8.01
C THR A 51 -10.47 1.70 6.71
N ALA A 52 -9.78 1.79 5.57
CA ALA A 52 -10.29 1.24 4.32
C ALA A 52 -10.61 -0.28 4.43
N THR A 53 -11.62 -0.73 3.72
CA THR A 53 -12.01 -2.15 3.61
C THR A 53 -12.19 -2.50 2.14
N GLU A 54 -12.57 -3.73 1.84
CA GLU A 54 -13.04 -4.12 0.51
C GLU A 54 -14.24 -3.27 0.04
N ALA A 55 -15.10 -2.81 0.96
CA ALA A 55 -16.31 -2.07 0.62
C ALA A 55 -16.12 -0.55 0.58
N ALA A 56 -15.18 0.00 1.34
CA ALA A 56 -15.05 1.44 1.52
C ALA A 56 -13.60 1.93 1.46
N ASN A 57 -13.41 3.09 0.84
CA ASN A 57 -12.14 3.81 0.87
C ASN A 57 -12.05 4.72 2.09
N ASP A 58 -10.85 4.86 2.65
CA ASP A 58 -10.49 6.00 3.49
C ASP A 58 -9.97 7.17 2.62
N PRO A 59 -9.73 8.37 3.17
CA PRO A 59 -9.29 9.52 2.37
C PRO A 59 -7.99 9.28 1.58
N THR A 60 -7.09 8.44 2.10
CA THR A 60 -5.83 8.12 1.43
C THR A 60 -6.09 7.21 0.23
N ILE A 61 -6.87 6.15 0.42
CA ILE A 61 -7.18 5.21 -0.67
C ILE A 61 -8.00 5.90 -1.75
N ALA A 62 -8.98 6.74 -1.39
CA ALA A 62 -9.73 7.54 -2.35
C ALA A 62 -8.82 8.41 -3.22
N ARG A 63 -7.77 9.01 -2.62
CA ARG A 63 -6.79 9.82 -3.35
C ARG A 63 -5.88 9.00 -4.26
N CYS A 64 -5.44 7.82 -3.80
CA CYS A 64 -4.64 6.91 -4.61
C CYS A 64 -5.45 6.37 -5.80
N GLU A 65 -6.71 6.01 -5.58
CA GLU A 65 -7.62 5.54 -6.62
C GLU A 65 -7.88 6.63 -7.67
N ALA A 66 -8.16 7.87 -7.24
CA ALA A 66 -8.35 9.00 -8.14
C ALA A 66 -7.12 9.22 -9.06
N ARG A 67 -5.91 9.09 -8.52
CA ARG A 67 -4.67 9.16 -9.31
C ARG A 67 -4.59 8.02 -10.33
N ALA A 68 -4.77 6.78 -9.88
CA ALA A 68 -4.72 5.60 -10.73
C ALA A 68 -5.68 5.74 -11.93
N ARG A 69 -6.94 6.13 -11.67
CA ARG A 69 -7.94 6.37 -12.71
C ARG A 69 -7.54 7.51 -13.64
N SER A 70 -7.10 8.65 -13.10
CA SER A 70 -6.70 9.81 -13.91
C SER A 70 -5.49 9.55 -14.81
N TRP A 71 -4.64 8.60 -14.45
CA TRP A 71 -3.46 8.20 -15.22
C TRP A 71 -3.71 6.99 -16.12
N GLY A 72 -4.96 6.50 -16.22
CA GLY A 72 -5.34 5.42 -17.13
C GLY A 72 -4.98 4.01 -16.67
N TYR A 73 -4.67 3.79 -15.39
CA TYR A 73 -4.49 2.44 -14.84
C TYR A 73 -5.83 1.72 -14.73
N GLY A 74 -5.81 0.39 -14.81
CA GLY A 74 -6.99 -0.47 -14.70
C GLY A 74 -7.32 -0.94 -13.28
N GLY A 75 -6.43 -0.65 -12.34
CA GLY A 75 -6.62 -0.97 -10.93
C GLY A 75 -5.68 -0.23 -10.00
N LEU A 76 -5.90 -0.47 -8.70
CA LEU A 76 -5.10 0.02 -7.59
C LEU A 76 -4.64 -1.17 -6.75
N ARG A 77 -3.38 -1.15 -6.32
CA ARG A 77 -2.83 -2.04 -5.30
C ARG A 77 -2.28 -1.22 -4.15
N ILE A 78 -2.64 -1.59 -2.92
CA ILE A 78 -2.09 -0.99 -1.72
C ILE A 78 -1.34 -2.06 -0.93
N ALA A 79 -0.04 -1.86 -0.83
CA ALA A 79 0.85 -2.57 0.08
C ALA A 79 1.28 -1.64 1.21
N ASN A 80 1.79 -2.20 2.31
CA ASN A 80 2.24 -1.42 3.46
C ASN A 80 3.56 -1.96 4.00
N LEU A 81 4.37 -1.06 4.56
CA LEU A 81 5.56 -1.44 5.33
C LEU A 81 5.17 -2.34 6.51
N PHE A 82 4.09 -2.01 7.19
CA PHE A 82 3.56 -2.71 8.35
C PHE A 82 2.13 -3.17 8.07
N ALA A 83 1.79 -4.42 8.36
CA ALA A 83 0.43 -4.90 8.13
C ALA A 83 -0.53 -4.56 9.28
N PHE A 84 -0.02 -4.15 10.45
CA PHE A 84 -0.84 -3.84 11.62
C PHE A 84 -1.78 -2.66 11.34
N ARG A 85 -3.08 -2.89 11.56
CA ARG A 85 -4.13 -1.91 11.29
C ARG A 85 -4.18 -0.88 12.41
N ALA A 86 -3.86 0.38 12.09
CA ALA A 86 -3.91 1.49 13.02
C ALA A 86 -4.12 2.83 12.29
N THR A 87 -4.91 3.72 12.87
CA THR A 87 -5.08 5.09 12.33
C THR A 87 -3.92 6.00 12.69
N TYR A 88 -3.35 5.83 13.89
CA TYR A 88 -2.29 6.70 14.38
C TYR A 88 -0.94 6.00 14.43
N PRO A 89 0.16 6.64 13.98
CA PRO A 89 1.51 6.07 14.02
C PRO A 89 1.99 5.67 15.42
N ARG A 90 1.45 6.30 16.48
CA ARG A 90 1.78 5.92 17.87
C ARG A 90 1.27 4.53 18.22
N ASP A 91 0.08 4.15 17.74
CA ASP A 91 -0.55 2.87 18.04
C ASP A 91 0.16 1.77 17.25
N LEU A 92 0.53 2.07 16.00
CA LEU A 92 1.41 1.21 15.19
C LEU A 92 2.72 0.90 15.93
N LYS A 93 3.40 1.93 16.45
CA LYS A 93 4.68 1.78 17.16
C LYS A 93 4.56 1.06 18.51
N ALA A 94 3.37 1.02 19.08
CA ALA A 94 3.10 0.35 20.34
C ALA A 94 2.72 -1.14 20.16
N ALA A 95 2.41 -1.57 18.93
CA ALA A 95 2.10 -2.97 18.65
C ALA A 95 3.33 -3.86 18.87
N ALA A 96 3.13 -5.06 19.43
CA ALA A 96 4.21 -6.00 19.71
C ALA A 96 4.89 -6.54 18.44
N ASP A 97 4.10 -6.78 17.39
CA ASP A 97 4.57 -7.12 16.05
C ASP A 97 3.83 -6.25 15.03
N PRO A 98 4.31 -5.03 14.73
CA PRO A 98 3.62 -4.16 13.79
C PRO A 98 3.77 -4.64 12.34
N VAL A 99 4.83 -5.42 12.04
CA VAL A 99 5.07 -5.90 10.68
C VAL A 99 4.00 -6.93 10.33
N GLY A 100 3.78 -7.90 11.21
CA GLY A 100 2.87 -9.02 10.99
C GLY A 100 3.53 -10.14 10.17
N PRO A 101 3.05 -11.39 10.31
CA PRO A 101 3.81 -12.56 9.92
C PRO A 101 3.95 -12.76 8.39
N ASP A 102 3.01 -12.25 7.59
CA ASP A 102 2.98 -12.47 6.13
C ASP A 102 3.12 -11.17 5.32
N ALA A 103 3.52 -10.07 5.96
CA ALA A 103 3.57 -8.76 5.33
C ALA A 103 4.53 -8.69 4.13
N ASP A 104 5.74 -9.27 4.25
CA ASP A 104 6.72 -9.28 3.16
C ASP A 104 6.25 -10.09 1.96
N HIS A 105 5.56 -11.21 2.19
CA HIS A 105 4.99 -12.04 1.14
C HIS A 105 3.98 -11.26 0.31
N TRP A 106 3.00 -10.64 0.98
CA TRP A 106 1.96 -9.87 0.31
C TRP A 106 2.45 -8.56 -0.30
N LEU A 107 3.44 -7.92 0.31
CA LEU A 107 4.10 -6.74 -0.26
C LEU A 107 4.78 -7.09 -1.59
N GLY A 108 5.51 -8.21 -1.64
CA GLY A 108 6.13 -8.69 -2.87
C GLY A 108 5.09 -8.99 -3.96
N LEU A 109 4.02 -9.71 -3.62
CA LEU A 109 2.93 -10.01 -4.56
C LEU A 109 2.21 -8.76 -5.09
N ALA A 110 2.03 -7.73 -4.26
CA ALA A 110 1.39 -6.48 -4.69
C ALA A 110 2.30 -5.62 -5.59
N CYS A 111 3.62 -5.78 -5.50
CA CYS A 111 4.61 -5.03 -6.27
C CYS A 111 5.12 -5.77 -7.51
N ALA A 112 4.92 -7.09 -7.61
CA ALA A 112 5.30 -7.91 -8.74
C ALA A 112 4.57 -7.62 -10.08
N PRO A 113 3.28 -7.20 -10.10
CA PRO A 113 2.59 -6.88 -11.35
C PRO A 113 3.31 -5.75 -12.10
N SER A 114 3.40 -5.88 -13.42
CA SER A 114 4.06 -4.93 -14.33
C SER A 114 3.33 -3.58 -14.34
N GLY A 115 3.70 -2.70 -13.42
CA GLY A 115 3.12 -1.38 -13.27
C GLY A 115 4.06 -0.41 -12.55
N LEU A 116 3.54 0.77 -12.26
CA LEU A 116 4.27 1.79 -11.51
C LEU A 116 4.11 1.53 -10.00
N VAL A 117 5.22 1.54 -9.26
CA VAL A 117 5.23 1.39 -7.80
C VAL A 117 5.64 2.70 -7.15
N ILE A 118 4.75 3.28 -6.35
CA ILE A 118 4.94 4.55 -5.68
C ILE A 118 5.07 4.34 -4.17
N ALA A 119 6.20 4.75 -3.62
CA ALA A 119 6.41 4.85 -2.18
C ALA A 119 5.67 6.07 -1.61
N GLY A 120 5.00 5.89 -0.47
CA GLY A 120 4.21 6.93 0.20
C GLY A 120 4.14 6.79 1.73
N TRP A 121 5.10 6.09 2.34
CA TRP A 121 5.07 5.74 3.77
C TRP A 121 5.49 6.87 4.74
N GLY A 122 6.08 7.96 4.25
CA GLY A 122 6.45 9.10 5.10
C GLY A 122 7.57 8.81 6.11
N VAL A 123 7.77 9.74 7.03
CA VAL A 123 8.85 9.73 8.03
C VAL A 123 8.80 8.55 8.99
N HIS A 124 7.63 7.99 9.25
CA HIS A 124 7.48 6.89 10.20
C HIS A 124 7.91 5.52 9.64
N GLY A 125 8.23 5.43 8.35
CA GLY A 125 8.73 4.19 7.75
C GLY A 125 10.07 3.71 8.32
N ALA A 126 10.87 4.62 8.91
CA ALA A 126 12.14 4.29 9.55
C ALA A 126 11.99 3.51 10.87
N HIS A 127 10.77 3.36 11.39
CA HIS A 127 10.55 2.53 12.57
C HIS A 127 11.03 1.09 12.31
N LEU A 128 11.84 0.53 13.22
CA LEU A 128 12.44 -0.81 13.08
C LEU A 128 13.26 -1.00 11.78
N ASP A 129 13.81 0.09 11.23
CA ASP A 129 14.52 0.13 9.94
C ASP A 129 13.70 -0.49 8.79
N ARG A 130 12.37 -0.42 8.90
CA ARG A 130 11.46 -1.16 8.02
C ARG A 130 11.51 -0.65 6.59
N ASP A 131 11.61 0.66 6.40
CA ASP A 131 11.76 1.25 5.08
C ASP A 131 13.03 0.77 4.36
N GLN A 132 14.16 0.66 5.06
CA GLN A 132 15.41 0.13 4.50
C GLN A 132 15.25 -1.33 4.06
N ARG A 133 14.63 -2.17 4.90
CA ARG A 133 14.39 -3.58 4.60
C ARG A 133 13.48 -3.76 3.38
N VAL A 134 12.38 -3.01 3.31
CA VAL A 134 11.46 -3.07 2.15
C VAL A 134 12.11 -2.55 0.88
N ARG A 135 12.92 -1.48 0.97
CA ARG A 135 13.68 -0.98 -0.18
C ARG A 135 14.64 -2.04 -0.73
N ALA A 136 15.36 -2.75 0.15
CA ALA A 136 16.24 -3.84 -0.25
C ALA A 136 15.44 -4.97 -0.92
N LEU A 137 14.36 -5.43 -0.28
CA LEU A 137 13.50 -6.49 -0.82
C LEU A 137 12.96 -6.15 -2.22
N LEU A 138 12.45 -4.93 -2.41
CA LEU A 138 11.93 -4.50 -3.71
C LEU A 138 13.03 -4.31 -4.77
N LYS A 139 14.20 -3.83 -4.35
CA LYS A 139 15.37 -3.74 -5.23
C LYS A 139 15.83 -5.12 -5.70
N ASP A 140 15.92 -6.09 -4.79
CA ASP A 140 16.33 -7.46 -5.09
C ASP A 140 15.31 -8.17 -6.00
N ALA A 141 14.04 -7.78 -5.91
CA ALA A 141 12.98 -8.21 -6.82
C ALA A 141 12.97 -7.46 -8.18
N GLY A 142 13.87 -6.50 -8.40
CA GLY A 142 13.93 -5.70 -9.62
C GLY A 142 12.84 -4.63 -9.76
N THR A 143 12.14 -4.29 -8.68
CA THR A 143 11.08 -3.27 -8.67
C THR A 143 11.67 -1.86 -8.54
N ALA A 144 11.44 -1.01 -9.55
CA ALA A 144 11.79 0.40 -9.48
C ALA A 144 10.79 1.19 -8.61
N LEU A 145 11.30 1.91 -7.62
CA LEU A 145 10.49 2.71 -6.71
C LEU A 145 10.43 4.16 -7.17
N HIS A 146 9.21 4.69 -7.20
CA HIS A 146 8.94 6.10 -7.47
C HIS A 146 8.38 6.78 -6.22
N ALA A 147 8.41 8.10 -6.19
CA ALA A 147 7.78 8.88 -5.13
C ALA A 147 7.12 10.13 -5.70
N LEU A 148 6.06 10.62 -5.05
CA LEU A 148 5.44 11.91 -5.41
C LEU A 148 6.24 13.11 -4.90
N GLY A 149 7.44 12.88 -4.38
CA GLY A 149 8.30 13.86 -3.75
C GLY A 149 8.80 13.36 -2.40
N LEU A 150 9.86 13.99 -1.90
CA LEU A 150 10.52 13.62 -0.66
C LEU A 150 10.29 14.69 0.42
N THR A 151 10.32 14.26 1.67
CA THR A 151 10.43 15.16 2.84
C THR A 151 11.86 15.71 2.95
N LYS A 152 12.09 16.68 3.84
CA LYS A 152 13.43 17.22 4.11
C LYS A 152 14.45 16.17 4.56
N HIS A 153 13.98 15.04 5.09
CA HIS A 153 14.81 13.92 5.55
C HIS A 153 14.85 12.77 4.52
N GLY A 154 14.41 13.00 3.28
CA GLY A 154 14.51 12.01 2.21
C GLY A 154 13.44 10.91 2.22
N HIS A 155 12.47 10.93 3.14
CA HIS A 155 11.36 9.97 3.12
C HIS A 155 10.31 10.32 2.05
N PRO A 156 9.65 9.33 1.42
CA PRO A 156 8.64 9.56 0.40
C PRO A 156 7.39 10.19 1.02
N ARG A 157 6.88 11.26 0.42
CA ARG A 157 5.71 11.97 0.96
C ARG A 157 4.46 11.11 0.90
N HIS A 158 3.68 11.16 1.97
CA HIS A 158 2.36 10.55 2.00
C HIS A 158 1.44 11.20 0.96
N PRO A 159 0.72 10.42 0.13
CA PRO A 159 0.00 10.93 -1.04
C PRO A 159 -1.15 11.87 -0.67
N LEU A 160 -1.77 11.71 0.51
CA LEU A 160 -2.97 12.44 0.95
C LEU A 160 -2.91 13.95 0.73
N TYR A 161 -1.75 14.57 0.92
CA TYR A 161 -1.58 16.02 0.81
C TYR A 161 -0.70 16.47 -0.36
N VAL A 162 -0.29 15.54 -1.24
CA VAL A 162 0.46 15.90 -2.45
C VAL A 162 -0.50 16.28 -3.57
N ALA A 163 -0.29 17.43 -4.22
CA ALA A 163 -1.14 17.97 -5.28
C ALA A 163 -1.30 17.00 -6.46
N TYR A 164 -2.49 16.93 -7.08
CA TYR A 164 -2.76 16.01 -8.19
C TYR A 164 -1.88 16.23 -9.42
N SER A 165 -1.48 17.48 -9.68
CA SER A 165 -0.55 17.85 -10.76
C SER A 165 0.86 17.29 -10.58
N ARG A 166 1.22 16.83 -9.36
CA ARG A 166 2.52 16.23 -9.11
C ARG A 166 2.55 14.82 -9.68
N LEU A 167 3.46 14.62 -10.64
CA LEU A 167 3.80 13.33 -11.18
C LEU A 167 4.85 12.62 -10.31
N PRO A 168 4.87 11.28 -10.31
CA PRO A 168 5.86 10.51 -9.59
C PRO A 168 7.22 10.58 -10.29
N GLU A 169 8.28 10.70 -9.51
CA GLU A 169 9.67 10.70 -9.97
C GLU A 169 10.35 9.41 -9.52
N ARG A 170 11.27 8.89 -10.35
CA ARG A 170 12.09 7.74 -9.96
C ARG A 170 12.91 8.11 -8.73
N TRP A 171 12.81 7.28 -7.71
CA TRP A 171 13.49 7.51 -6.44
C TRP A 171 14.62 6.51 -6.22
N LEU A 172 14.39 5.21 -6.52
CA LEU A 172 15.37 4.12 -6.41
C LEU A 172 15.19 3.13 -7.56
#